data_AF-A0A1I1IF21-F1
#
_entry.id   AF-A0A1I1IF21-F1
#
_cell.length_a   1.000
_cell.length_b   1.000
_cell.length_c   1.000
_cell.angle_alpha   90.00
_cell.angle_beta   90.00
_cell.angle_gamma   90.00
#
_symmetry.space_group_name_H-M   'P 1'
#
loop_
_entity.id
_entity.type
_entity.pdbx_description
1 polymer ?
#
loop_
_entity_poly.entity_id
_entity_poly.type
_entity_poly.pdbx_seq_one_letter_code
_entity_poly.pdbx_strand_id
1 'polypeptide(L)' 'MLEVSGLGGLIILALDIWAIVSIISSGTTTGKKVLWTLLVLLLPVLGFIIWLVAGPRSRSSMA' A
#
# COMPACT_ATOMS: atom_id res chain seq x y z
N MET A 1 8.34 3.41 -23.66
CA MET A 1 7.14 2.56 -23.49
C MET A 1 7.55 1.50 -22.48
N LEU A 2 7.12 1.62 -21.21
CA LEU A 2 7.44 0.60 -20.22
C LEU A 2 6.53 -0.61 -20.52
N GLU A 3 7.05 -1.57 -21.26
CA GLU A 3 6.43 -2.89 -21.34
C GLU A 3 6.57 -3.55 -19.98
N VAL A 4 5.59 -3.30 -19.12
CA VAL A 4 5.38 -4.10 -17.94
C VAL A 4 4.79 -5.42 -18.44
N SER A 5 5.66 -6.29 -18.94
CA SER A 5 5.36 -7.66 -19.37
C SER A 5 4.55 -8.30 -18.24
N GLY A 6 3.40 -8.93 -18.54
CA GLY A 6 2.28 -9.16 -17.62
C GLY A 6 2.60 -9.59 -16.17
N LEU A 7 3.74 -10.24 -15.92
CA LEU A 7 4.27 -10.53 -14.58
C LEU A 7 4.62 -9.29 -13.75
N GLY A 8 5.27 -8.27 -14.30
CA GLY A 8 5.64 -7.06 -13.55
C GLY A 8 4.43 -6.29 -13.03
N GLY A 9 3.35 -6.27 -13.81
CA GLY A 9 2.11 -5.59 -13.46
C GLY A 9 1.33 -6.39 -12.42
N LEU A 10 1.36 -7.71 -12.52
CA LEU A 10 0.80 -8.61 -11.50
C LEU A 10 1.52 -8.47 -10.16
N ILE A 11 2.85 -8.31 -10.16
CA ILE A 11 3.61 -8.05 -8.93
C ILE A 11 3.18 -6.73 -8.30
N ILE A 12 3.13 -5.65 -9.08
CA ILE A 12 2.69 -4.33 -8.56
C ILE A 12 1.27 -4.42 -8.00
N LEU A 13 0.35 -5.06 -8.72
CA LEU A 13 -1.02 -5.27 -8.25
C LEU A 13 -1.07 -6.07 -6.94
N ALA A 14 -0.27 -7.13 -6.80
CA ALA A 14 -0.19 -7.90 -5.57
C ALA A 14 0.36 -7.06 -4.39
N LEU A 15 1.35 -6.21 -4.66
CA LEU A 15 1.92 -5.28 -3.67
C LEU A 15 0.90 -4.21 -3.26
N ASP A 16 0.14 -3.65 -4.21
CA ASP A 16 -0.93 -2.70 -3.93
C ASP A 16 -2.01 -3.32 -3.04
N ILE A 17 -2.46 -4.54 -3.35
CA ILE A 17 -3.43 -5.27 -2.52
C ILE A 17 -2.88 -5.48 -1.11
N TRP A 18 -1.62 -5.90 -0.98
CA TRP A 18 -0.99 -6.11 0.31
C TRP A 18 -0.91 -4.81 1.14
N ALA A 19 -0.53 -3.70 0.50
CA ALA A 19 -0.51 -2.39 1.14
C ALA A 19 -1.90 -1.97 1.62
N ILE A 20 -2.94 -2.12 0.80
CA ILE A 20 -4.32 -1.79 1.16
C ILE A 20 -4.81 -2.63 2.34
N VAL A 21 -4.58 -3.96 2.32
CA VAL A 21 -4.94 -4.85 3.44
C VAL A 21 -4.24 -4.41 4.72
N SER A 22 -2.96 -4.06 4.64
CA SER A 22 -2.19 -3.59 5.80
C SER A 22 -2.69 -2.23 6.32
N ILE A 23 -3.06 -1.28 5.44
CA ILE A 23 -3.68 0.01 5.80
C ILE A 23 -5.01 -0.22 6.53
N ILE A 24 -5.87 -1.09 6.00
CA ILE A 24 -7.17 -1.38 6.58
C ILE A 24 -7.02 -2.10 7.93
N SER A 25 -6.05 -3.00 8.05
CA SER A 25 -5.70 -3.70 9.29
C SER A 25 -5.06 -2.78 10.34
N SER A 26 -4.48 -1.65 9.94
CA SER A 26 -3.87 -0.69 10.88
C SER A 26 -4.90 -0.09 11.84
N GLY A 27 -4.48 0.23 13.07
CA GLY A 27 -5.29 0.91 14.08
C GLY A 27 -5.48 2.41 13.84
N THR A 28 -5.30 2.89 12.60
CA THR A 28 -5.41 4.33 12.28
C THR A 28 -6.85 4.76 12.02
N THR A 29 -7.11 6.06 12.10
CA THR A 29 -8.45 6.62 11.86
C THR A 29 -8.88 6.42 10.40
N THR A 30 -10.18 6.33 10.16
CA THR A 30 -10.76 6.09 8.82
C THR A 30 -10.25 7.09 7.77
N GLY A 31 -10.16 8.39 8.12
CA GLY A 31 -9.63 9.41 7.21
C GLY A 31 -8.18 9.17 6.79
N LYS A 32 -7.32 8.70 7.72
CA LYS A 32 -5.93 8.35 7.40
C LYS A 32 -5.86 7.10 6.53
N LYS A 33 -6.71 6.10 6.78
CA LYS A 33 -6.80 4.90 5.93
C LYS A 33 -7.13 5.28 4.49
N VAL A 34 -8.17 6.10 4.29
CA VAL A 34 -8.59 6.55 2.96
C VAL A 34 -7.47 7.33 2.25
N LEU A 35 -6.78 8.24 2.96
CA LEU A 35 -5.67 9.00 2.39
C LEU A 35 -4.53 8.07 1.90
N TRP A 36 -4.13 7.09 2.72
CA TRP A 36 -3.09 6.14 2.36
C TRP A 36 -3.51 5.21 1.22
N THR A 37 -4.75 4.74 1.23
CA THR A 37 -5.30 3.92 0.13
C THR A 37 -5.31 4.70 -1.18
N LEU A 38 -5.76 5.97 -1.17
CA LEU A 38 -5.75 6.83 -2.35
C LEU A 38 -4.32 7.08 -2.85
N LEU A 39 -3.37 7.28 -1.95
CA LEU A 39 -1.97 7.49 -2.30
C LEU A 39 -1.36 6.28 -3.02
N VAL A 40 -1.62 5.07 -2.54
CA VAL A 40 -1.18 3.82 -3.21
C VAL A 40 -1.91 3.64 -4.55
N LEU A 41 -3.22 3.89 -4.60
CA LEU A 41 -4.02 3.67 -5.81
C LEU A 41 -3.66 4.64 -6.97
N LEU A 42 -3.41 5.91 -6.65
CA LEU A 42 -3.08 6.93 -7.66
C LEU A 42 -1.64 6.82 -8.15
N LEU A 43 -0.75 6.35 -7.28
CA LEU A 43 0.68 6.22 -7.55
C LEU A 43 1.08 4.81 -7.14
N PRO A 44 0.82 3.76 -7.94
CA PRO A 44 1.04 2.38 -7.52
C PRO A 44 2.51 2.13 -7.10
N VAL A 45 3.46 2.47 -7.96
CA VAL A 45 4.89 2.25 -7.65
C VAL A 45 5.39 3.18 -6.54
N LEU A 46 5.19 4.49 -6.68
CA LEU A 46 5.70 5.47 -5.72
C LEU A 46 4.95 5.45 -4.40
N GLY A 47 3.63 5.32 -4.45
CA GLY A 47 2.75 5.23 -3.30
C GLY A 47 2.99 3.96 -2.50
N PHE A 48 3.24 2.83 -3.16
CA PHE A 48 3.70 1.62 -2.47
C PHE A 48 5.06 1.82 -1.77
N ILE A 49 6.03 2.49 -2.42
CA ILE A 49 7.33 2.80 -1.80
C ILE A 49 7.18 3.73 -0.59
N ILE A 50 6.37 4.79 -0.71
CA ILE A 50 6.11 5.73 0.40
C ILE A 50 5.40 5.00 1.54
N TRP A 51 4.44 4.15 1.22
CA TRP A 51 3.74 3.32 2.19
C TRP A 51 4.68 2.30 2.86
N LEU A 52 5.64 1.73 2.14
CA LEU A 52 6.65 0.88 2.74
C LEU A 52 7.46 1.63 3.81
N VAL A 53 7.84 2.89 3.58
CA VAL A 53 8.69 3.62 4.54
C VAL A 53 7.88 4.23 5.69
N ALA A 54 6.74 4.87 5.38
CA ALA A 54 5.97 5.69 6.31
C ALA A 54 4.51 5.26 6.47
N GLY A 55 4.11 4.18 5.82
CA GLY A 55 2.75 3.68 5.84
C GLY A 55 2.32 3.20 7.22
N PRO A 56 1.01 3.25 7.50
CA PRO A 56 0.46 2.86 8.78
C PRO A 56 0.57 1.33 8.92
N ARG A 57 1.63 0.87 9.59
CA ARG A 57 1.79 -0.55 9.92
C ARG A 57 0.96 -0.87 11.14
N SER A 58 0.28 -2.01 11.13
CA SER A 58 -0.29 -2.57 12.35
C SER A 58 0.83 -2.71 13.37
N ARG A 59 0.78 -1.93 14.46
CA ARG A 59 1.67 -2.11 15.59
C ARG A 59 1.23 -3.41 16.23
N SER A 60 1.88 -4.51 15.86
CA SER A 60 1.88 -5.72 16.68
C SER A 60 2.39 -5.28 18.04
N SER A 61 1.44 -5.08 18.95
CA SER A 61 1.69 -5.01 20.37
C SER A 61 2.28 -6.36 20.75
N MET A 62 3.59 -6.52 20.57
CA MET A 62 4.35 -7.50 21.34
C MET A 62 4.29 -6.99 22.78
N ALA A 63 3.30 -7.49 23.50
CA ALA A 63 3.27 -7.48 24.95
C ALA A 63 4.26 -8.52 25.47
#